data_AF-A0A5J5VQK0-F1
#
_entry.id   AF-A0A5J5VQK0-F1
#
_cell.length_a   1.000
_cell.length_b   1.000
_cell.length_c   1.000
_cell.angle_alpha   90.00
_cell.angle_beta   90.00
_cell.angle_gamma   90.00
#
_symmetry.space_group_name_H-M   'P 1'
#
loop_
_entity.id
_entity.type
_entity.pdbx_description
1 polymer ?
#
loop_
_entity_poly.entity_id
_entity_poly.type
_entity_poly.pdbx_seq_one_letter_code
_entity_poly.pdbx_strand_id
1 'polypeptide(L)'
;MEESTWEQKLQALTHILTSPTTSPPLHSQLFISTQIPCFLNWDFPPILCNKPNSHTFPSLHLKWGISLFLKRVSRLGVHETSWRSKCPYYQPPPLILAKGVDEAQWVDTQKREYVRKRLRRKRLESHVHPLIPILIPDLLLFSLLWFNPFPLNDS
;
A
#
# COMPACT_ATOMS: atom_id res chain seq x y z
N MET A 1 13.91 14.15 -6.79
CA MET A 1 12.47 14.39 -7.08
C MET A 1 12.22 15.89 -6.96
N GLU A 2 12.92 16.69 -7.78
CA GLU A 2 13.09 18.14 -7.54
C GLU A 2 12.64 19.03 -8.72
N GLU A 3 12.10 18.46 -9.80
CA GLU A 3 11.81 19.22 -11.05
C GLU A 3 10.33 19.53 -11.28
N SER A 4 9.39 19.01 -10.48
CA SER A 4 7.95 19.23 -10.68
C SER A 4 7.40 20.29 -9.73
N THR A 5 6.65 21.26 -10.23
CA THR A 5 5.99 22.30 -9.41
C THR A 5 4.91 21.70 -8.51
N TRP A 6 4.54 22.40 -7.44
CA TRP A 6 3.50 21.93 -6.51
C TRP A 6 2.14 21.73 -7.21
N GLU A 7 1.81 22.61 -8.14
CA GLU A 7 0.57 22.53 -8.93
C GLU A 7 0.52 21.26 -9.79
N GLN A 8 1.62 20.91 -10.45
CA GLN A 8 1.73 19.68 -11.24
C GLN A 8 1.57 18.44 -10.36
N LYS A 9 2.17 18.46 -9.15
CA LYS A 9 1.99 17.38 -8.15
C LYS A 9 0.54 17.26 -7.72
N LEU A 10 -0.13 18.39 -7.45
CA LEU A 10 -1.55 18.39 -7.08
C LEU A 10 -2.42 17.86 -8.21
N GLN A 11 -2.18 18.26 -9.46
CA GLN A 11 -2.93 17.77 -10.62
C GLN A 11 -2.73 16.27 -10.83
N ALA A 12 -1.49 15.77 -10.74
CA ALA A 12 -1.20 14.35 -10.84
C ALA A 12 -1.85 13.55 -9.70
N LEU A 13 -1.75 14.01 -8.45
CA LEU A 13 -2.39 13.38 -7.30
C LEU A 13 -3.91 13.39 -7.43
N THR A 14 -4.49 14.50 -7.88
CA THR A 14 -5.93 14.62 -8.11
C THR A 14 -6.37 13.60 -9.17
N HIS A 15 -5.63 13.46 -10.27
CA HIS A 15 -5.91 12.45 -11.27
C HIS A 15 -5.84 11.03 -10.69
N ILE A 16 -4.82 10.71 -9.89
CA ILE A 16 -4.65 9.39 -9.26
C ILE A 16 -5.78 9.09 -8.26
N LEU A 17 -6.19 10.07 -7.47
CA LEU A 17 -7.24 9.90 -6.45
C LEU A 17 -8.64 9.84 -7.04
N THR A 18 -8.92 10.60 -8.10
CA THR A 18 -10.22 10.62 -8.78
C THR A 18 -10.42 9.41 -9.68
N SER A 19 -9.34 8.91 -10.29
CA SER A 19 -9.37 7.77 -11.21
C SER A 19 -8.45 6.65 -10.72
N PRO A 20 -8.79 5.99 -9.59
CA PRO A 20 -7.99 4.89 -9.08
C PRO A 20 -8.06 3.73 -10.08
N THR A 21 -6.91 3.23 -10.53
CA THR A 21 -6.83 2.12 -11.47
C THR A 21 -5.53 1.34 -11.27
N THR A 22 -5.60 0.02 -11.39
CA THR A 22 -4.44 -0.88 -11.40
C THR A 22 -3.88 -1.09 -12.81
N SER A 23 -4.61 -0.64 -13.83
CA SER A 23 -4.23 -0.71 -15.25
C SER A 23 -4.58 0.62 -15.92
N PRO A 24 -3.74 1.66 -15.79
CA PRO A 24 -4.07 2.98 -16.30
C PRO A 24 -4.18 2.98 -17.83
N PRO A 25 -5.21 3.62 -18.41
CA PRO A 25 -5.30 3.79 -19.86
C PRO A 25 -4.18 4.72 -20.36
N LEU A 26 -3.86 4.66 -21.66
CA LEU A 26 -2.77 5.44 -22.27
C LEU A 26 -2.88 6.95 -21.98
N HIS A 27 -4.08 7.52 -22.04
CA HIS A 27 -4.31 8.93 -21.71
C HIS A 27 -3.85 9.28 -20.30
N SER A 28 -4.17 8.44 -19.30
CA SER A 28 -3.77 8.67 -17.91
C SER A 28 -2.26 8.54 -17.73
N GLN A 29 -1.63 7.58 -18.42
CA GLN A 29 -0.18 7.41 -18.41
C GLN A 29 0.52 8.64 -18.99
N LEU A 30 0.05 9.13 -20.14
CA LEU A 30 0.57 10.33 -20.78
C LEU A 30 0.36 11.56 -19.90
N PHE A 31 -0.85 11.76 -19.38
CA PHE A 31 -1.16 12.89 -18.48
C PHE A 31 -0.20 12.94 -17.29
N ILE A 32 -0.03 11.84 -16.56
CA ILE A 32 0.89 11.79 -15.41
C ILE A 32 2.34 12.00 -15.85
N SER A 33 2.76 11.42 -16.97
CA SER A 33 4.11 11.63 -17.49
C SER A 33 4.38 13.07 -17.94
N THR A 34 3.36 13.82 -18.39
CA THR A 34 3.53 15.25 -18.71
C THR A 34 3.67 16.11 -17.48
N GLN A 35 2.98 15.76 -16.39
CA GLN A 35 3.02 16.50 -15.12
C GLN A 35 4.26 16.15 -14.29
N ILE A 36 4.63 14.87 -14.25
CA ILE A 36 5.75 14.34 -13.48
C ILE A 36 6.49 13.33 -14.37
N PRO A 37 7.48 13.78 -15.18
CA PRO A 37 8.12 12.95 -16.21
C PRO A 37 8.81 11.71 -15.69
N CYS A 38 9.31 11.74 -14.46
CA CYS A 38 9.99 10.61 -13.80
C CYS A 38 9.21 10.12 -12.58
N PHE A 39 7.89 10.00 -12.69
CA PHE A 39 7.06 9.45 -11.62
C PHE A 39 7.30 7.95 -11.47
N LEU A 40 8.01 7.56 -10.42
CA LEU A 40 8.38 6.17 -10.16
C LEU A 40 7.30 5.50 -9.30
N ASN A 41 6.18 5.17 -9.94
CA ASN A 41 5.13 4.35 -9.36
C ASN A 41 5.02 3.03 -10.13
N TRP A 42 4.57 1.97 -9.47
CA TRP A 42 4.46 0.64 -10.05
C TRP A 42 3.42 0.64 -11.18
N ASP A 43 2.34 1.41 -11.02
CA ASP A 43 1.22 1.40 -11.97
C ASP A 43 1.45 2.32 -13.17
N PHE A 44 2.35 3.30 -13.06
CA PHE A 44 2.62 4.29 -14.11
C PHE A 44 4.05 4.15 -14.66
N PRO A 45 4.21 3.79 -15.95
CA PRO A 45 5.52 3.71 -16.56
C PRO A 45 6.14 5.11 -16.71
N PRO A 46 7.46 5.23 -16.49
CA PRO A 46 8.20 6.49 -16.67
C PRO A 46 8.54 6.72 -18.16
N ILE A 47 7.51 6.98 -18.99
CA ILE A 47 7.63 7.04 -20.46
C ILE A 47 8.40 8.29 -20.95
N LEU A 48 8.12 9.46 -20.38
CA LEU A 48 8.67 10.76 -20.81
C LEU A 48 9.82 11.24 -19.91
N CYS A 49 10.48 10.34 -19.19
CA CYS A 49 11.58 10.71 -18.31
C CYS A 49 12.83 11.02 -19.16
N ASN A 50 12.99 12.29 -19.56
CA ASN A 50 14.14 12.76 -20.34
C ASN A 50 15.43 12.94 -19.52
N LYS A 51 15.49 12.44 -18.28
CA LYS A 51 16.72 12.54 -17.49
C LYS A 51 17.82 11.71 -18.15
N PRO A 52 19.03 12.28 -18.33
CA PRO A 52 20.17 11.57 -18.91
C PRO A 52 20.70 10.54 -17.90
N ASN A 53 19.97 9.43 -17.72
CA ASN A 53 20.44 8.25 -17.02
C ASN A 53 21.17 7.30 -18.01
N SER A 54 21.86 7.87 -19.00
CA SER A 54 22.61 7.12 -20.02
C SER A 54 23.90 6.47 -19.48
N HIS A 55 24.39 6.91 -18.31
CA HIS A 55 25.69 6.46 -17.78
C HIS A 55 25.60 5.53 -16.56
N THR A 56 24.41 5.22 -16.05
CA THR A 56 24.27 4.40 -14.84
C THR A 56 23.38 3.20 -15.10
N PHE A 57 24.00 2.04 -15.28
CA PHE A 57 23.29 0.76 -15.28
C PHE A 57 22.71 0.50 -13.86
N PRO A 58 21.48 0.00 -13.71
CA PRO A 58 20.48 -0.31 -14.75
C PRO A 58 19.66 0.92 -15.18
N SER A 59 19.21 0.91 -16.44
CA SER A 59 18.32 1.96 -16.99
C SER A 59 17.04 2.12 -16.17
N LEU A 60 16.44 3.30 -16.19
CA LEU A 60 15.25 3.60 -15.38
C LEU A 60 14.08 2.67 -15.73
N HIS A 61 13.88 2.36 -17.02
CA HIS A 61 12.89 1.37 -17.46
C HIS A 61 13.17 -0.04 -16.94
N LEU A 62 14.44 -0.46 -16.88
CA LEU A 62 14.80 -1.75 -16.27
C LEU A 62 14.54 -1.74 -14.76
N LYS A 63 14.87 -0.66 -14.04
CA LYS A 63 14.56 -0.53 -12.61
C LYS A 63 13.06 -0.64 -12.36
N TRP A 64 12.25 -0.01 -13.19
CA TRP A 64 10.79 -0.09 -13.13
C TRP A 64 10.25 -1.48 -13.51
N GLY A 65 10.82 -2.13 -14.54
CA GLY A 65 10.45 -3.50 -14.91
C GLY A 65 10.80 -4.51 -13.82
N ILE A 66 11.97 -4.36 -13.18
CA ILE A 66 12.40 -5.20 -12.05
C ILE A 66 11.49 -4.96 -10.84
N SER A 67 11.13 -3.70 -10.53
CA SER A 67 10.20 -3.44 -9.43
C SER A 67 8.85 -4.13 -9.70
N LEU A 68 8.27 -3.97 -10.89
CA LEU A 68 7.05 -4.69 -11.28
C LEU A 68 7.15 -6.21 -11.10
N PHE A 69 8.27 -6.80 -11.52
CA PHE A 69 8.51 -8.23 -11.36
C PHE A 69 8.55 -8.63 -9.87
N LEU A 70 9.32 -7.90 -9.05
CA LEU A 70 9.39 -8.12 -7.60
C LEU A 70 8.02 -7.94 -6.93
N LYS A 71 7.13 -7.09 -7.45
CA LYS A 71 5.72 -6.93 -6.95
C LYS A 71 4.99 -8.25 -7.08
N ARG A 72 5.06 -8.80 -8.29
CA ARG A 72 4.29 -9.98 -8.67
C ARG A 72 4.81 -11.19 -7.91
N VAL A 73 6.13 -11.32 -7.78
CA VAL A 73 6.78 -12.41 -7.05
C VAL A 73 6.50 -12.32 -5.55
N SER A 74 6.66 -11.15 -4.92
CA SER A 74 6.39 -10.98 -3.48
C SER A 74 4.94 -11.29 -3.11
N ARG A 75 4.01 -11.10 -4.05
CA ARG A 75 2.59 -11.39 -3.85
C ARG A 75 2.15 -12.77 -4.29
N LEU A 76 3.07 -13.62 -4.76
CA LEU A 76 2.74 -14.95 -5.28
C LEU A 76 1.60 -14.91 -6.32
N GLY A 77 1.57 -13.86 -7.15
CA GLY A 77 0.54 -13.66 -8.17
C GLY A 77 -0.82 -13.15 -7.65
N VAL A 78 -0.98 -12.87 -6.35
CA VAL A 78 -2.23 -12.31 -5.81
C VAL A 78 -2.35 -10.82 -6.16
N HIS A 79 -3.55 -10.40 -6.56
CA HIS A 79 -3.85 -9.01 -6.87
C HIS A 79 -3.71 -8.08 -5.64
N GLU A 80 -3.55 -6.79 -5.92
CA GLU A 80 -3.47 -5.74 -4.91
C GLU A 80 -4.79 -5.55 -4.17
N THR A 81 -4.93 -6.13 -2.98
CA THR A 81 -6.14 -5.95 -2.15
C THR A 81 -5.99 -4.77 -1.20
N SER A 82 -7.08 -4.03 -0.99
CA SER A 82 -7.11 -2.92 -0.04
C SER A 82 -8.09 -3.16 1.11
N TRP A 83 -7.71 -2.71 2.31
CA TRP A 83 -8.51 -2.81 3.53
C TRP A 83 -9.41 -1.58 3.79
N ARG A 84 -9.49 -0.65 2.84
CA ARG A 84 -10.22 0.62 3.02
C ARG A 84 -11.71 0.38 3.27
N SER A 85 -12.30 1.26 4.06
CA SER A 85 -13.74 1.24 4.33
C SER A 85 -14.53 1.52 3.05
N LYS A 86 -15.68 0.87 2.90
CA LYS A 86 -16.58 1.01 1.73
C LYS A 86 -17.59 2.14 1.88
N CYS A 87 -17.31 3.11 2.75
CA CYS A 87 -18.27 4.17 3.03
C CYS A 87 -18.43 5.06 1.80
N PRO A 88 -19.67 5.41 1.39
CA PRO A 88 -19.92 6.23 0.20
C PRO A 88 -19.34 7.65 0.31
N TYR A 89 -19.07 8.10 1.53
CA TYR A 89 -18.49 9.42 1.82
C TYR A 89 -16.96 9.44 1.82
N TYR A 90 -16.28 8.29 1.72
CA TYR A 90 -14.82 8.24 1.57
C TYR A 90 -14.48 8.20 0.08
N GLN A 91 -13.65 9.14 -0.36
CA GLN A 91 -13.07 9.11 -1.71
C GLN A 91 -11.58 8.74 -1.66
N PRO A 92 -11.11 7.76 -2.47
CA PRO A 92 -11.86 6.81 -3.31
C PRO A 92 -12.15 5.46 -2.61
N PRO A 93 -13.21 4.72 -3.04
CA PRO A 93 -13.50 3.37 -2.55
C PRO A 93 -12.37 2.38 -2.92
N PRO A 94 -12.25 1.26 -2.17
CA PRO A 94 -11.27 0.22 -2.46
C PRO A 94 -11.49 -0.41 -3.85
N LEU A 95 -10.44 -0.48 -4.68
CA LEU A 95 -10.49 -1.08 -6.02
C LEU A 95 -10.70 -2.59 -6.00
N ILE A 96 -9.95 -3.27 -5.14
CA ILE A 96 -10.03 -4.72 -4.97
C ILE A 96 -10.16 -4.98 -3.48
N LEU A 97 -11.10 -5.86 -3.16
CA LEU A 97 -11.46 -6.22 -1.80
C LEU A 97 -10.48 -7.26 -1.27
N ALA A 98 -10.05 -7.07 -0.02
CA ALA A 98 -9.35 -8.11 0.70
C ALA A 98 -10.20 -9.38 0.77
N LYS A 99 -9.53 -10.54 0.65
CA LYS A 99 -10.16 -11.85 0.72
C LYS A 99 -10.95 -11.98 2.02
N GLY A 100 -12.25 -12.26 1.93
CA GLY A 100 -13.16 -12.34 3.09
C GLY A 100 -13.92 -11.03 3.40
N VAL A 101 -13.76 -9.98 2.59
CA VAL A 101 -14.55 -8.75 2.70
C VAL A 101 -15.63 -8.71 1.61
N ASP A 102 -16.84 -9.14 1.97
CA ASP A 102 -18.02 -9.12 1.09
C ASP A 102 -18.35 -7.70 0.57
N GLU A 103 -18.85 -7.58 -0.67
CA GLU A 103 -19.34 -6.34 -1.28
C GLU A 103 -20.31 -5.58 -0.36
N ALA A 104 -20.09 -4.27 -0.17
CA ALA A 104 -20.99 -3.49 0.66
C ALA A 104 -22.23 -3.15 -0.16
N GLN A 105 -23.38 -3.59 0.34
CA GLN A 105 -24.67 -3.21 -0.21
C GLN A 105 -25.34 -2.25 0.80
N TRP A 106 -25.55 -1.00 0.38
CA TRP A 106 -26.04 0.09 1.25
C TRP A 106 -27.56 0.31 1.15
N VAL A 107 -28.33 -0.70 0.74
CA VAL A 107 -29.81 -0.65 0.79
C VAL A 107 -30.27 -0.80 2.25
N ASP A 108 -31.40 -0.21 2.63
CA ASP A 108 -31.82 -0.12 4.03
C ASP A 108 -32.04 -1.49 4.71
N THR A 109 -32.47 -2.49 3.95
CA THR A 109 -32.59 -3.89 4.42
C THR A 109 -31.21 -4.51 4.70
N GLN A 110 -30.29 -4.35 3.77
CA GLN A 110 -28.92 -4.89 3.84
C GLN A 110 -28.06 -4.16 4.88
N LYS A 111 -28.30 -2.85 5.11
CA LYS A 111 -27.68 -2.10 6.23
C LYS A 111 -28.02 -2.73 7.57
N ARG A 112 -29.30 -3.07 7.80
CA ARG A 112 -29.75 -3.72 9.04
C ARG A 112 -29.11 -5.10 9.20
N GLU A 113 -29.01 -5.87 8.12
CA GLU A 113 -28.34 -7.17 8.14
C GLU A 113 -26.85 -7.06 8.40
N TYR A 114 -26.16 -6.08 7.81
CA TYR A 114 -24.74 -5.82 8.06
C TYR A 114 -24.49 -5.48 9.53
N VAL A 115 -25.31 -4.61 10.12
CA VAL A 115 -25.23 -4.27 11.55
C VAL A 115 -25.49 -5.51 12.42
N ARG A 116 -26.52 -6.31 12.10
CA ARG A 116 -26.78 -7.58 12.80
C ARG A 116 -25.61 -8.56 12.69
N LYS A 117 -25.04 -8.74 11.50
CA LYS A 117 -23.84 -9.58 11.27
C LYS A 117 -22.66 -9.06 12.10
N ARG A 118 -22.45 -7.75 12.15
CA ARG A 118 -21.39 -7.12 12.96
C ARG A 118 -21.58 -7.34 14.46
N LEU A 119 -22.81 -7.24 14.96
CA LEU A 119 -23.14 -7.52 16.37
C LEU A 119 -23.05 -9.01 16.70
N ARG A 120 -23.31 -9.89 15.72
CA ARG A 120 -23.18 -11.35 15.86
C ARG A 120 -21.76 -11.88 15.66
N ARG A 121 -20.86 -11.10 15.05
CA ARG A 121 -19.44 -11.44 15.04
C ARG A 121 -19.04 -11.53 16.50
N LYS A 122 -18.69 -12.75 16.94
CA LYS A 122 -18.10 -12.94 18.26
C LYS A 122 -17.01 -11.88 18.39
N ARG A 123 -16.96 -11.18 19.53
CA ARG A 123 -15.74 -10.47 19.91
C ARG A 123 -14.60 -11.45 19.62
N LEU A 124 -13.47 -10.96 19.12
CA LEU A 124 -12.24 -11.74 19.17
C LEU A 124 -12.04 -12.07 20.65
N GLU A 125 -12.64 -13.16 21.11
CA GLU A 125 -12.39 -13.81 22.37
C GLU A 125 -11.02 -14.41 22.17
N SER A 126 -10.00 -13.56 22.09
CA SER A 126 -8.71 -13.98 22.53
C SER A 126 -8.95 -14.37 23.99
N HIS A 127 -8.95 -15.67 24.25
CA HIS A 127 -8.86 -16.19 25.62
C HIS A 127 -7.54 -15.75 26.28
N VAL A 128 -6.66 -15.12 25.49
CA VAL A 128 -5.45 -14.42 25.87
C VAL A 128 -5.82 -13.05 26.43
N HIS A 129 -5.40 -12.79 27.67
CA HIS A 129 -5.54 -11.50 28.34
C HIS A 129 -4.91 -10.37 27.49
N PRO A 130 -5.59 -9.21 27.33
CA PRO A 130 -5.16 -8.14 26.42
C PRO A 130 -3.77 -7.56 26.69
N LEU A 131 -3.23 -7.76 27.90
CA LEU A 131 -1.88 -7.34 28.28
C LEU A 131 -0.77 -8.25 27.76
N ILE A 132 -1.07 -9.51 27.42
CA ILE A 132 -0.08 -10.50 26.99
C ILE A 132 0.68 -10.10 25.71
N PRO A 133 0.01 -9.63 24.63
CA PRO A 133 0.73 -9.21 23.42
C PRO A 133 1.60 -7.95 23.62
N ILE A 134 1.43 -7.22 24.73
CA ILE A 134 2.24 -6.05 25.08
C ILE A 134 3.39 -6.46 26.00
N LEU A 135 3.09 -7.22 27.06
CA LEU A 135 4.06 -7.61 28.09
C LEU A 135 5.12 -8.59 27.56
N ILE A 136 4.78 -9.52 26.66
CA ILE A 136 5.74 -10.53 26.19
C ILE A 136 6.90 -9.88 25.41
N PRO A 137 6.67 -9.03 24.39
CA PRO A 137 7.75 -8.34 23.68
C PRO A 137 8.58 -7.45 24.62
N ASP A 138 7.93 -6.72 25.52
CA ASP A 138 8.60 -5.77 26.42
C ASP A 138 9.51 -6.49 27.42
N LEU A 139 9.06 -7.61 28.01
CA LEU A 139 9.88 -8.43 28.89
C LEU A 139 11.05 -9.10 28.17
N LEU A 140 10.85 -9.50 26.90
CA LEU A 140 11.91 -10.08 26.07
C LEU A 140 12.98 -9.02 25.76
N LEU A 141 12.58 -7.80 25.40
CA LEU A 141 13.50 -6.66 25.27
C LEU A 141 14.22 -6.34 26.57
N PHE A 142 13.51 -6.38 27.70
CA PHE A 142 14.11 -6.14 29.01
C PHE A 142 15.16 -7.21 29.39
N SER A 143 14.96 -8.46 28.96
CA SER A 143 15.92 -9.54 29.20
C SER A 143 17.28 -9.30 28.52
N LEU A 144 17.29 -8.62 27.37
CA LEU A 144 18.52 -8.26 26.65
C LEU A 144 19.34 -7.18 27.40
N LEU A 145 18.73 -6.42 28.31
CA LEU A 145 19.46 -5.47 29.15
C LEU A 145 20.20 -6.18 30.31
N TRP A 146 19.69 -7.32 30.76
CA TRP A 146 20.34 -8.11 31.82
C TRP A 146 21.40 -9.07 31.29
N PHE A 147 21.24 -9.55 30.06
CA PHE A 147 22.20 -10.44 29.40
C PHE A 147 23.03 -9.63 28.41
N ASN A 148 24.27 -9.28 28.77
CA ASN A 148 25.21 -8.70 27.81
C ASN A 148 25.66 -9.81 26.84
N PRO A 149 25.25 -9.80 25.56
CA PRO A 149 25.55 -10.88 24.62
C PRO A 149 27.00 -10.84 24.12
N PHE A 150 27.76 -9.81 24.49
CA PHE A 150 29.17 -9.65 24.13
C PHE A 150 30.04 -9.89 25.37
N PRO A 151 30.55 -11.12 25.60
CA PRO A 151 31.69 -11.27 26.48
C PRO A 151 32.84 -10.48 25.86
N LEU A 152 33.33 -9.47 26.59
CA LEU A 152 34.62 -8.84 26.31
C LEU A 152 35.67 -9.95 26.44
N ASN A 153 36.02 -10.59 25.32
CA ASN A 153 37.27 -11.30 25.23
C ASN A 153 38.34 -10.21 25.17
N ASP A 154 38.86 -9.85 26.34
CA ASP A 154 40.08 -9.09 26.48
C ASP A 154 41.22 -9.94 25.90
N SER A 155 41.72 -9.53 24.74
CA SER A 155 42.99 -9.97 24.14
C SER A 155 43.75 -8.76 23.62
#